data_AF-A0A5D4S0Y3-F1
#
_entry.id   AF-A0A5D4S0Y3-F1
#
_cell.length_a   1.000
_cell.length_b   1.000
_cell.length_c   1.000
_cell.angle_alpha   90.00
_cell.angle_beta   90.00
_cell.angle_gamma   90.00
#
_symmetry.space_group_name_H-M   'P 1'
#
loop_
_entity.id
_entity.type
_entity.pdbx_description
1 polymer ?
#
loop_
_entity_poly.entity_id
_entity_poly.type
_entity_poly.pdbx_seq_one_letter_code
_entity_poly.pdbx_strand_id
1 'polypeptide(L)'
;MYDQTRRSQNNLTNFEIEKGKAFRVYDLEENDVFSVSLDAIDGIGENPAVGNKVVLQAASHNLKEVAAADAERFVGRIEALENIGVTTVTGAPGMVGGVVELAVIRVEKN
;
A
#
# COMPACT_ATOMS: atom_id res chain seq x y z
N MET A 1 16.54 -9.22 30.08
CA MET A 1 16.98 -8.34 28.97
C MET A 1 15.79 -8.21 28.02
N TYR A 2 15.18 -7.03 27.95
CA TYR A 2 13.97 -6.79 27.15
C TYR A 2 14.39 -6.53 25.71
N ASP A 3 14.08 -7.46 24.81
CA ASP A 3 14.48 -7.39 23.41
C ASP A 3 13.57 -6.43 22.63
N GLN A 4 14.04 -5.21 22.41
CA GLN A 4 13.32 -4.18 21.65
C GLN A 4 13.24 -4.46 20.14
N THR A 5 13.99 -5.43 19.60
CA THR A 5 14.02 -5.69 18.15
C THR A 5 12.74 -6.31 17.61
N ARG A 6 11.98 -7.05 18.44
CA ARG A 6 10.72 -7.68 18.01
C ARG A 6 9.56 -6.70 17.86
N ARG A 7 9.62 -5.55 18.54
CA ARG A 7 8.51 -4.60 18.58
C ARG A 7 8.47 -3.69 17.35
N SER A 8 9.63 -3.36 16.77
CA SER A 8 9.70 -2.58 15.53
C SER A 8 9.28 -3.38 14.30
N GLN A 9 9.52 -4.70 14.27
CA GLN A 9 9.10 -5.58 13.17
C GLN A 9 7.59 -5.86 13.13
N ASN A 10 6.88 -5.70 14.25
CA ASN A 10 5.44 -5.99 14.35
C ASN A 10 4.54 -4.83 13.89
N ASN A 11 5.12 -3.71 13.43
CA ASN A 11 4.36 -2.49 13.20
C ASN A 11 3.63 -2.40 11.85
N LEU A 12 3.71 -3.42 10.97
CA LEU A 12 2.84 -3.54 9.80
C LEU A 12 2.01 -4.82 9.71
N THR A 13 2.46 -5.93 10.30
CA THR A 13 1.89 -7.27 10.05
C THR A 13 1.06 -7.85 11.18
N ASN A 14 1.14 -7.31 12.40
CA ASN A 14 0.49 -7.88 13.59
C ASN A 14 -0.62 -6.98 14.16
N PHE A 15 -1.56 -6.56 13.32
CA PHE A 15 -2.78 -5.87 13.75
C PHE A 15 -4.00 -6.62 13.27
N GLU A 16 -4.95 -6.80 14.18
CA GLU A 16 -6.29 -7.25 13.85
C GLU A 16 -7.16 -6.02 13.64
N ILE A 17 -7.65 -5.85 12.41
CA ILE A 17 -8.64 -4.83 12.08
C ILE A 17 -9.99 -5.54 11.99
N GLU A 18 -10.88 -5.25 12.93
CA GLU A 18 -12.24 -5.79 12.88
C GLU A 18 -12.91 -5.47 11.54
N LYS A 19 -13.53 -6.48 10.92
CA LYS A 19 -14.16 -6.34 9.61
C LYS A 19 -15.17 -5.20 9.61
N GLY A 20 -15.01 -4.28 8.65
CA GLY A 20 -15.92 -3.14 8.44
C GLY A 20 -15.66 -1.93 9.35
N LYS A 21 -14.60 -1.95 10.18
CA LYS A 21 -14.16 -0.77 10.93
C LYS A 21 -12.98 -0.10 10.24
N ALA A 22 -13.10 1.20 9.99
CA ALA A 22 -11.97 2.00 9.55
C ALA A 22 -10.95 2.11 10.69
N PHE A 23 -9.73 1.65 10.45
CA PHE A 23 -8.65 1.72 11.44
C PHE A 23 -7.98 3.10 11.47
N ARG A 24 -7.79 3.72 10.30
CA ARG A 24 -7.29 5.09 10.12
C ARG A 24 -7.98 5.71 8.92
N VAL A 25 -8.22 7.02 9.01
CA VAL A 25 -8.76 7.84 7.93
C VAL A 25 -7.87 9.06 7.83
N TYR A 26 -7.52 9.42 6.60
CA TYR A 26 -6.80 10.64 6.28
C TYR A 26 -7.72 11.48 5.39
N ASP A 27 -7.66 12.79 5.57
CA ASP A 27 -8.19 13.72 4.57
C ASP A 27 -7.08 13.94 3.55
N LEU A 28 -7.40 13.73 2.27
CA LEU A 28 -6.41 13.76 1.18
C LEU A 28 -6.69 14.96 0.29
N GLU A 29 -5.70 15.78 0.04
CA GLU A 29 -5.80 16.91 -0.89
C GLU A 29 -5.15 16.59 -2.24
N GLU A 30 -5.45 17.41 -3.25
CA GLU A 30 -4.81 17.29 -4.56
C GLU A 30 -3.28 17.47 -4.43
N ASN A 31 -2.51 16.58 -5.07
CA ASN A 31 -1.06 16.45 -4.98
C ASN A 31 -0.51 15.78 -3.72
N ASP A 32 -1.35 15.35 -2.78
CA ASP A 32 -0.87 14.52 -1.67
C ASP A 32 -0.31 13.19 -2.18
N VAL A 33 0.72 12.70 -1.51
CA VAL A 33 1.39 11.44 -1.83
C VAL A 33 1.29 10.50 -0.63
N PHE A 34 0.78 9.31 -0.87
CA PHE A 34 0.65 8.26 0.14
C PHE A 34 1.04 6.90 -0.44
N SER A 35 1.37 5.95 0.42
CA SER A 35 1.71 4.59 0.01
C SER A 35 0.75 3.56 0.59
N VAL A 36 0.43 2.54 -0.21
CA VAL A 36 -0.46 1.42 0.17
C VAL A 36 0.17 0.10 -0.21
N SER A 37 -0.20 -0.98 0.48
CA SER A 37 0.19 -2.34 0.10
C SER A 37 -0.41 -2.73 -1.26
N LEU A 38 0.29 -3.58 -2.02
CA LEU A 38 -0.24 -4.08 -3.29
C LEU A 38 -1.57 -4.83 -3.12
N ASP A 39 -1.78 -5.51 -1.98
CA ASP A 39 -3.04 -6.18 -1.64
C ASP A 39 -4.25 -5.23 -1.52
N ALA A 40 -4.01 -3.93 -1.36
CA ALA A 40 -5.05 -2.91 -1.28
C ALA A 40 -5.42 -2.34 -2.67
N ILE A 41 -4.81 -2.84 -3.75
CA ILE A 41 -5.07 -2.44 -5.13
C ILE A 41 -5.56 -3.65 -5.91
N ASP A 42 -6.80 -3.58 -6.39
CA ASP A 42 -7.33 -4.50 -7.39
C ASP A 42 -6.71 -4.13 -8.75
N GLY A 43 -5.55 -4.74 -9.02
CA GLY A 43 -4.78 -4.53 -10.24
C GLY A 43 -5.43 -5.12 -11.49
N ILE A 44 -5.09 -4.56 -12.66
CA ILE A 44 -5.48 -5.11 -13.97
C ILE A 44 -4.69 -6.40 -14.24
N GLY A 45 -3.46 -6.48 -13.74
CA GLY A 45 -2.58 -7.64 -13.84
C GLY A 45 -2.09 -8.11 -12.46
N GLU A 46 -1.03 -8.92 -12.46
CA GLU A 46 -0.44 -9.47 -11.24
C GLU A 46 0.13 -8.38 -10.33
N ASN A 47 0.68 -7.31 -10.91
CA ASN A 47 1.18 -6.13 -10.20
C ASN A 47 0.59 -4.85 -10.81
N PRO A 48 0.27 -3.83 -9.97
CA PRO A 48 -0.11 -2.51 -10.45
C PRO A 48 1.01 -1.89 -11.28
N ALA A 49 0.67 -1.20 -12.37
CA ALA A 49 1.66 -0.57 -13.23
C ALA A 49 1.85 0.91 -12.90
N VAL A 50 3.12 1.35 -12.87
CA VAL A 50 3.46 2.76 -12.75
C VAL A 50 2.87 3.55 -13.93
N GLY A 51 2.26 4.69 -13.62
CA GLY A 51 1.56 5.55 -14.58
C GLY A 51 0.07 5.25 -14.71
N ASN A 52 -0.40 4.07 -14.28
CA ASN A 52 -1.83 3.79 -14.19
C ASN A 52 -2.46 4.60 -13.06
N LYS A 53 -3.78 4.76 -13.16
CA LYS A 53 -4.58 5.46 -12.17
C LYS A 53 -5.29 4.48 -11.26
N VAL A 54 -5.63 4.96 -10.07
CA VAL A 54 -6.44 4.24 -9.08
C VAL A 54 -7.68 5.06 -8.75
N VAL A 55 -8.80 4.36 -8.63
CA VAL A 55 -10.10 4.96 -8.34
C VAL A 55 -10.81 4.20 -7.23
N LEU A 56 -11.79 4.84 -6.59
CA LEU A 56 -12.60 4.21 -5.56
C LEU A 56 -13.51 3.13 -6.18
N GLN A 57 -13.56 1.97 -5.54
CA GLN A 57 -14.44 0.87 -5.92
C GLN A 57 -15.67 0.85 -5.01
N ALA A 58 -16.85 0.67 -5.61
CA ALA A 58 -18.08 0.55 -4.83
C ALA A 58 -18.06 -0.74 -3.99
N ALA A 59 -18.48 -0.63 -2.73
CA ALA A 59 -18.60 -1.74 -1.78
C ALA A 59 -17.29 -2.53 -1.52
N SER A 60 -16.13 -1.89 -1.71
CA SER A 60 -14.81 -2.46 -1.44
C SER A 60 -13.96 -1.48 -0.63
N HIS A 61 -12.98 -2.03 0.09
CA HIS A 61 -11.94 -1.24 0.76
C HIS A 61 -10.68 -1.10 -0.11
N ASN A 62 -10.63 -1.80 -1.24
CA ASN A 62 -9.53 -1.75 -2.18
C ASN A 62 -9.73 -0.62 -3.20
N LEU A 63 -8.61 -0.13 -3.72
CA LEU A 63 -8.57 0.78 -4.85
C LEU A 63 -8.58 -0.04 -6.14
N LYS A 64 -9.31 0.42 -7.15
CA LYS A 64 -9.31 -0.23 -8.46
C LYS A 64 -8.30 0.43 -9.38
N GLU A 65 -7.41 -0.36 -9.97
CA GLU A 65 -6.50 0.12 -11.00
C GLU A 65 -7.23 0.29 -12.36
N VAL A 66 -6.97 1.40 -13.03
CA VAL A 66 -7.49 1.75 -14.36
C VAL A 66 -6.41 2.45 -15.18
N ALA A 67 -6.36 2.20 -16.49
CA ALA A 67 -5.39 2.85 -17.37
C ALA A 67 -5.67 4.35 -17.55
N ALA A 68 -6.94 4.76 -17.45
CA ALA A 68 -7.38 6.15 -17.52
C ALA A 68 -8.65 6.34 -16.67
N ALA A 69 -8.80 7.53 -16.09
CA ALA A 69 -9.91 7.93 -15.23
C ALA A 69 -10.14 9.43 -15.39
N ASP A 70 -11.40 9.83 -15.60
CA ASP A 70 -11.81 11.20 -15.92
C ASP A 70 -13.06 11.65 -15.13
N ALA A 71 -14.01 10.75 -14.86
CA ALA A 71 -15.31 11.06 -14.29
C ALA A 71 -15.42 10.76 -12.78
N GLU A 72 -14.39 10.16 -12.21
CA GLU A 72 -14.37 9.64 -10.85
C GLU A 72 -14.19 10.78 -9.85
N ARG A 73 -14.76 10.61 -8.66
CA ARG A 73 -14.64 11.59 -7.57
C ARG A 73 -13.21 11.67 -7.05
N PHE A 74 -12.62 10.50 -6.83
CA PHE A 74 -11.23 10.34 -6.43
C PHE A 74 -10.43 9.68 -7.55
N VAL A 75 -9.28 10.27 -7.85
CA VAL A 75 -8.30 9.75 -8.80
C VAL A 75 -6.92 9.90 -8.19
N GLY A 76 -6.19 8.79 -8.08
CA GLY A 76 -4.76 8.79 -7.78
C GLY A 76 -3.96 8.23 -8.94
N ARG A 77 -2.70 8.63 -9.10
CA ARG A 77 -1.75 8.06 -10.06
C ARG A 77 -0.69 7.26 -9.31
N ILE A 78 -0.40 6.05 -9.78
CA ILE A 78 0.70 5.25 -9.26
C ILE A 78 2.01 5.86 -9.80
N GLU A 79 2.81 6.44 -8.92
CA GLU A 79 4.09 7.07 -9.28
C GLU A 79 5.26 6.09 -9.19
N ALA A 80 5.22 5.17 -8.23
CA ALA A 80 6.29 4.21 -8.00
C ALA A 80 5.78 2.95 -7.29
N LEU A 81 6.55 1.88 -7.42
CA LEU A 81 6.47 0.71 -6.55
C LEU A 81 7.74 0.69 -5.69
N GLU A 82 7.57 0.64 -4.38
CA GLU A 82 8.65 0.69 -3.40
C GLU A 82 8.68 -0.59 -2.57
N ASN A 83 9.89 -1.12 -2.38
CA ASN A 83 10.11 -2.28 -1.53
C ASN A 83 10.70 -1.80 -0.20
N ILE A 84 9.87 -1.79 0.84
CA ILE A 84 10.26 -1.40 2.19
C ILE A 84 10.57 -2.67 3.01
N GLY A 85 11.81 -2.79 3.46
CA GLY A 85 12.24 -3.90 4.31
C GLY A 85 13.75 -3.91 4.49
N VAL A 86 14.21 -4.61 5.52
CA VAL A 86 15.65 -4.84 5.75
C VAL A 86 15.96 -6.29 5.42
N THR A 87 16.79 -6.51 4.41
CA THR A 87 17.42 -7.81 4.16
C THR A 87 18.51 -8.04 5.20
N THR A 88 18.15 -8.46 6.40
CA THR A 88 19.15 -8.96 7.37
C THR A 88 19.57 -10.37 6.95
N VAL A 89 20.64 -10.45 6.15
CA VAL A 89 21.33 -11.71 5.85
C VAL A 89 22.11 -12.13 7.09
N THR A 90 21.44 -12.79 8.03
CA THR A 90 22.08 -13.26 9.27
C THR A 90 22.61 -14.66 9.06
N GLY A 91 23.75 -14.79 8.37
CA GLY A 91 24.69 -15.92 8.45
C GLY A 91 24.24 -17.35 8.12
N ALA A 92 22.95 -17.63 7.90
CA ALA A 92 22.42 -18.94 7.52
C ALA A 92 21.78 -18.87 6.12
N PRO A 93 22.09 -19.81 5.21
CA PRO A 93 21.50 -19.83 3.89
C PRO A 93 19.99 -20.03 4.00
N GLY A 94 19.20 -19.04 3.54
CA GLY A 94 17.75 -19.18 3.34
C GLY A 94 16.83 -18.29 4.16
N MET A 95 17.32 -17.40 5.03
CA MET A 95 16.43 -16.43 5.70
C MET A 95 16.46 -15.06 5.01
N VAL A 96 15.37 -14.77 4.28
CA VAL A 96 15.07 -13.46 3.70
C VAL A 96 14.24 -12.69 4.74
N GLY A 97 14.75 -11.53 5.19
CA GLY A 97 13.96 -10.62 6.02
C GLY A 97 12.72 -10.13 5.27
N GLY A 98 11.62 -9.86 5.98
CA GLY A 98 10.36 -9.45 5.36
C GLY A 98 10.54 -8.20 4.49
N VAL A 99 10.29 -8.35 3.18
CA VAL A 99 10.18 -7.24 2.24
C VAL A 99 8.69 -7.00 2.02
N VAL A 100 8.26 -5.76 2.19
CA VAL A 100 6.88 -5.33 1.91
C VAL A 100 6.92 -4.46 0.67
N GLU A 101 6.17 -4.86 -0.36
CA GLU A 101 6.01 -4.09 -1.58
C GLU A 101 4.81 -3.14 -1.42
N LEU A 102 5.03 -1.87 -1.73
CA LEU A 102 4.04 -0.80 -1.62
C LEU A 102 3.92 -0.06 -2.95
N ALA A 103 2.72 0.40 -3.28
CA ALA A 103 2.48 1.35 -4.36
C ALA A 103 2.41 2.77 -3.80
N VAL A 104 3.19 3.68 -4.39
CA VAL A 104 3.16 5.12 -4.09
C VAL A 104 2.14 5.77 -5.01
N ILE A 105 1.14 6.41 -4.43
CA ILE A 105 0.01 7.04 -5.12
C ILE A 105 0.06 8.54 -4.87
N ARG A 106 0.01 9.33 -5.94
CA ARG A 106 -0.25 10.77 -5.88
C ARG A 106 -1.71 11.04 -6.19
N VAL A 107 -2.38 11.83 -5.35
CA VAL A 107 -3.75 12.28 -5.58
C VAL A 107 -3.78 13.29 -6.72
N GLU A 108 -4.55 13.02 -7.76
CA GLU A 108 -4.84 13.98 -8.84
C GLU A 108 -6.17 14.70 -8.63
N LYS A 109 -7.10 14.09 -7.89
CA LYS A 109 -8.45 14.59 -7.67
C LYS A 109 -9.07 13.93 -6.44
N ASN A 110 -9.81 14.69 -5.63
CA ASN A 110 -10.62 14.20 -4.49
C ASN A 110 -11.95 14.96 -4.37
#